data_AF-A0A7L5JPU8-F1
#
_entry.id   AF-A0A7L5JPU8-F1
#
_cell.length_a   1.000
_cell.length_b   1.000
_cell.length_c   1.000
_cell.angle_alpha   90.00
_cell.angle_beta   90.00
_cell.angle_gamma   90.00
#
_symmetry.space_group_name_H-M   'P 1'
#
loop_
_entity.id
_entity.type
_entity.pdbx_description
1 polymer ?
#
loop_
_entity_poly.entity_id
_entity_poly.type
_entity_poly.pdbx_seq_one_letter_code
_entity_poly.pdbx_strand_id
1 'polypeptide(L)'
;MHDLRPFCRELKKMKFKVKLDTNGLNLKRIKELIDEKLIDFISLDFKATRDKFKIVTSKNSYDTFLNTLKYLINIKFPFELRTTVNRDLLDEKDINNIIEVVFCIGYNNIFYIQKFLQTESNIGNITQTKFINEDLIRKDLLKIEFRN
;
A
#
# COMPACT_ATOMS: atom_id res chain seq x y z
N MET A 1 -12.09 -12.04 -10.97
CA MET A 1 -10.91 -11.14 -11.01
C MET A 1 -10.48 -11.03 -12.45
N HIS A 2 -10.40 -9.82 -12.99
CA HIS A 2 -10.12 -9.59 -14.41
C HIS A 2 -8.64 -9.80 -14.73
N ASP A 3 -8.37 -10.31 -15.93
CA ASP A 3 -7.01 -10.42 -16.47
C ASP A 3 -6.58 -9.06 -17.02
N LEU A 4 -5.59 -8.43 -16.38
CA LEU A 4 -5.09 -7.10 -16.79
C LEU A 4 -4.12 -7.18 -17.97
N ARG A 5 -3.59 -8.36 -18.29
CA ARG A 5 -2.52 -8.51 -19.30
C ARG A 5 -2.91 -7.99 -20.69
N PRO A 6 -4.09 -8.30 -21.25
CA PRO A 6 -4.47 -7.78 -22.56
C PRO A 6 -4.49 -6.25 -22.59
N PHE A 7 -5.05 -5.61 -21.55
CA PHE A 7 -5.11 -4.16 -21.46
C PHE A 7 -3.71 -3.53 -21.34
N CYS A 8 -2.87 -4.06 -20.45
CA CYS A 8 -1.50 -3.58 -20.32
C CYS A 8 -0.70 -3.75 -21.62
N ARG A 9 -0.88 -4.86 -22.35
CA ARG A 9 -0.23 -5.08 -23.65
C ARG A 9 -0.59 -3.99 -24.67
N GLU A 10 -1.86 -3.60 -24.76
CA GLU A 10 -2.28 -2.49 -25.63
C GLU A 10 -1.64 -1.16 -25.20
N LEU A 11 -1.60 -0.86 -23.89
CA LEU A 11 -0.93 0.34 -23.39
C LEU A 11 0.57 0.35 -23.72
N LYS A 12 1.26 -0.80 -23.61
CA LYS A 12 2.68 -0.92 -23.96
C LYS A 12 2.94 -0.77 -25.45
N LYS A 13 2.04 -1.26 -26.33
CA LYS A 13 2.12 -1.00 -27.79
C LYS A 13 2.05 0.50 -28.11
N MET A 14 1.26 1.24 -27.35
CA MET A 14 1.16 2.71 -27.44
C MET A 14 2.33 3.46 -26.77
N LYS A 15 3.33 2.73 -26.25
CA LYS A 15 4.51 3.26 -25.55
C LYS A 15 4.19 4.00 -24.23
N PHE A 16 3.04 3.72 -23.61
CA PHE A 16 2.74 4.27 -22.29
C PHE A 16 3.53 3.56 -21.19
N LYS A 17 3.81 4.31 -20.11
CA LYS A 17 4.19 3.74 -18.82
C LYS A 17 2.94 3.31 -18.07
N VAL A 18 2.99 2.15 -17.43
CA VAL A 18 1.86 1.57 -16.72
C VAL A 18 2.18 1.49 -15.24
N LYS A 19 1.35 2.16 -14.43
CA LYS A 19 1.37 2.05 -12.96
C LYS A 19 0.24 1.14 -12.50
N LEU A 20 0.56 0.13 -11.69
CA LEU A 20 -0.44 -0.71 -11.03
C LEU A 20 -0.71 -0.21 -9.61
N ASP A 21 -1.95 0.17 -9.32
CA ASP A 21 -2.42 0.45 -7.95
C ASP A 21 -3.05 -0.81 -7.35
N THR A 22 -2.53 -1.28 -6.21
CA THR A 22 -2.94 -2.58 -5.64
C THR A 22 -2.76 -2.67 -4.13
N ASN A 23 -3.60 -3.49 -3.50
CA ASN A 23 -3.43 -3.92 -2.10
C ASN A 23 -2.46 -5.11 -1.95
N GLY A 24 -1.83 -5.56 -3.03
CA GLY A 24 -0.78 -6.59 -2.97
C GLY A 24 -1.24 -8.01 -2.65
N LEU A 25 -2.54 -8.29 -2.58
CA LEU A 25 -3.03 -9.61 -2.11
C LEU A 25 -2.93 -10.72 -3.17
N ASN A 26 -2.51 -10.42 -4.39
CA ASN A 26 -2.34 -11.41 -5.45
C ASN A 26 -0.92 -11.40 -6.05
N LEU A 27 0.02 -11.98 -5.31
CA LEU A 27 1.42 -12.07 -5.73
C LEU A 27 1.59 -12.78 -7.08
N LYS A 28 0.81 -13.83 -7.37
CA LYS A 28 0.89 -14.56 -8.63
C LYS A 28 0.67 -13.63 -9.83
N ARG A 29 -0.39 -12.81 -9.79
CA ARG A 29 -0.69 -11.85 -10.88
C ARG A 29 0.35 -10.73 -10.98
N ILE A 30 0.86 -10.26 -9.83
CA ILE A 30 1.92 -9.25 -9.82
C ILE A 30 3.18 -9.80 -10.50
N LYS A 31 3.57 -11.04 -10.21
CA LYS A 31 4.69 -11.72 -10.89
C LYS A 31 4.46 -11.80 -12.39
N GLU A 32 3.30 -12.31 -12.83
CA GLU A 32 2.95 -12.40 -14.25
C GLU A 32 3.08 -11.04 -14.97
N LEU A 33 2.61 -9.95 -14.37
CA LEU A 33 2.70 -8.61 -14.97
C LEU A 33 4.14 -8.08 -15.04
N ILE A 34 4.97 -8.36 -14.02
CA ILE A 34 6.37 -7.95 -13.97
C ILE A 34 7.20 -8.76 -14.97
N ASP A 35 7.04 -10.08 -14.99
CA ASP A 35 7.80 -11.00 -15.84
C ASP A 35 7.53 -10.73 -17.32
N GLU A 36 6.28 -10.40 -17.67
CA GLU A 36 5.88 -9.99 -19.02
C GLU A 36 6.22 -8.53 -19.35
N LYS A 37 6.85 -7.77 -18.42
CA LYS A 37 7.21 -6.34 -18.56
C LYS A 37 6.02 -5.43 -18.90
N LEU A 38 4.86 -5.75 -18.33
CA LEU A 38 3.59 -5.04 -18.59
C LEU A 38 3.33 -3.87 -17.66
N ILE A 39 4.06 -3.79 -16.55
CA ILE A 39 3.98 -2.70 -15.58
C ILE A 39 5.37 -2.13 -15.29
N ASP A 40 5.43 -0.82 -15.08
CA ASP A 40 6.67 -0.07 -14.87
C ASP A 40 6.81 0.41 -13.41
N PHE A 41 5.69 0.45 -12.68
CA PHE A 41 5.65 0.93 -11.29
C PHE A 41 4.45 0.34 -10.54
N ILE A 42 4.58 0.19 -9.21
CA ILE A 42 3.48 -0.23 -8.34
C ILE A 42 3.22 0.83 -7.26
N SER A 43 1.94 1.14 -7.01
CA SER A 43 1.48 1.77 -5.77
C SER A 43 0.93 0.68 -4.86
N LEU A 44 1.63 0.37 -3.77
CA LEU A 44 1.29 -0.70 -2.84
C LEU A 44 0.67 -0.14 -1.55
N ASP A 45 -0.54 -0.59 -1.23
CA ASP A 45 -1.32 -0.08 -0.10
C ASP A 45 -1.30 -1.03 1.11
N PHE A 46 -0.59 -0.63 2.16
CA PHE A 46 -0.50 -1.36 3.43
C PHE A 46 -1.60 -0.91 4.39
N LYS A 47 -2.61 -1.76 4.55
CA LYS A 47 -3.88 -1.36 5.15
C LYS A 47 -3.91 -1.24 6.68
N ALA A 48 -3.08 -1.98 7.42
CA ALA A 48 -3.13 -2.01 8.89
C ALA A 48 -2.01 -2.86 9.49
N THR A 49 -1.84 -2.78 10.81
CA THR A 49 -1.09 -3.75 11.61
C THR A 49 -1.74 -5.13 11.57
N ARG A 50 -0.99 -6.18 11.95
CA ARG A 50 -1.43 -7.58 11.88
C ARG A 50 -2.74 -7.83 12.64
N ASP A 51 -2.85 -7.28 13.85
CA ASP A 51 -4.00 -7.41 14.74
C ASP A 51 -5.24 -6.68 14.21
N LYS A 52 -5.06 -5.53 13.53
CA LYS A 52 -6.16 -4.75 12.95
C LYS A 52 -6.49 -5.12 11.51
N PHE A 53 -5.65 -5.92 10.84
CA PHE A 53 -5.79 -6.21 9.42
C PHE A 53 -7.16 -6.78 9.04
N LYS A 54 -7.67 -7.76 9.82
CA LYS A 54 -8.99 -8.34 9.57
C LYS A 54 -10.11 -7.34 9.80
N ILE A 55 -10.00 -6.48 10.81
CA ILE A 55 -11.02 -5.48 11.14
C ILE A 55 -11.08 -4.41 10.05
N VAL A 56 -9.91 -3.94 9.58
CA VAL A 56 -9.82 -2.86 8.59
C VAL A 56 -10.14 -3.35 7.16
N THR A 57 -9.76 -4.59 6.81
CA THR A 57 -9.88 -5.09 5.42
C THR A 57 -10.97 -6.13 5.21
N SER A 58 -11.61 -6.59 6.29
CA SER A 58 -12.50 -7.76 6.31
C SER A 58 -11.84 -9.06 5.81
N LYS A 59 -10.49 -9.11 5.75
CA LYS A 59 -9.72 -10.26 5.27
C LYS A 59 -8.55 -10.58 6.19
N ASN A 60 -8.25 -11.87 6.38
CA ASN A 60 -7.05 -12.30 7.08
C ASN A 60 -5.90 -12.53 6.08
N SER A 61 -5.33 -11.43 5.55
CA SER A 61 -4.35 -11.50 4.46
C SER A 61 -3.09 -10.67 4.70
N TYR A 62 -2.77 -10.40 5.97
CA TYR A 62 -1.56 -9.68 6.37
C TYR A 62 -0.28 -10.38 5.87
N ASP A 63 -0.17 -11.69 6.05
CA ASP A 63 0.99 -12.45 5.61
C ASP A 63 1.09 -12.51 4.07
N THR A 64 -0.05 -12.59 3.38
CA THR A 64 -0.10 -12.49 1.91
C THR A 64 0.43 -11.15 1.42
N PHE A 65 0.03 -10.05 2.07
CA PHE A 65 0.55 -8.72 1.79
C PHE A 65 2.08 -8.65 2.01
N LEU A 66 2.55 -9.13 3.18
CA LEU A 66 3.98 -9.10 3.50
C LEU A 66 4.81 -9.91 2.51
N ASN A 67 4.31 -11.04 2.02
CA ASN A 67 4.99 -11.82 0.98
C ASN A 67 5.15 -11.03 -0.32
N THR A 68 4.14 -10.26 -0.72
CA THR A 68 4.24 -9.37 -1.88
C THR A 68 5.24 -8.25 -1.66
N LEU A 69 5.21 -7.59 -0.50
CA LEU A 69 6.15 -6.52 -0.18
C LEU A 69 7.60 -7.02 -0.18
N LYS A 70 7.88 -8.14 0.50
CA LYS A 70 9.21 -8.77 0.51
C LYS A 70 9.67 -9.15 -0.89
N TYR A 71 8.79 -9.67 -1.73
CA TYR A 71 9.10 -9.99 -3.11
C TYR A 71 9.55 -8.73 -3.88
N LEU A 72 8.76 -7.66 -3.84
CA LEU A 72 9.07 -6.41 -4.55
C LEU A 72 10.39 -5.77 -4.10
N ILE A 73 10.68 -5.82 -2.79
CA ILE A 73 11.96 -5.37 -2.21
C ILE A 73 13.11 -6.23 -2.76
N ASN A 74 12.99 -7.55 -2.72
CA ASN A 74 14.05 -8.48 -3.13
C ASN A 74 14.44 -8.29 -4.60
N ILE A 75 13.44 -8.22 -5.49
CA ILE A 75 13.69 -8.03 -6.92
C ILE A 75 14.03 -6.58 -7.30
N LYS A 76 14.05 -5.66 -6.32
CA LYS A 76 14.30 -4.22 -6.51
C LYS A 76 13.38 -3.59 -7.56
N PHE A 77 12.11 -4.03 -7.60
CA PHE A 77 11.13 -3.46 -8.52
C PHE A 77 10.75 -2.04 -8.07
N PRO A 78 10.54 -1.07 -8.96
CA PRO A 78 10.08 0.27 -8.57
C PRO A 78 8.66 0.26 -7.99
N PHE A 79 8.50 0.68 -6.73
CA PHE A 79 7.19 0.86 -6.12
C PHE A 79 7.18 1.95 -5.05
N GLU A 80 6.01 2.54 -4.83
CA GLU A 80 5.71 3.32 -3.63
C GLU A 80 4.94 2.46 -2.63
N LEU A 81 5.25 2.63 -1.34
CA LEU A 81 4.51 2.03 -0.26
C LEU A 81 3.71 3.11 0.46
N ARG A 82 2.41 2.88 0.65
CA ARG A 82 1.53 3.83 1.32
C ARG A 82 0.60 3.17 2.31
N THR A 83 -0.01 3.98 3.18
CA THR A 83 -1.17 3.60 3.98
C THR A 83 -2.20 4.73 3.97
N THR A 84 -3.49 4.40 3.86
CA THR A 84 -4.58 5.38 4.05
C THR A 84 -5.03 5.35 5.50
N VAL A 85 -4.94 6.50 6.17
CA VAL A 85 -5.22 6.63 7.60
C VAL A 85 -6.57 7.30 7.82
N ASN A 86 -7.50 6.51 8.34
CA ASN A 86 -8.64 7.01 9.12
C ASN A 86 -8.28 6.85 10.60
N ARG A 87 -8.25 7.96 11.36
CA ARG A 87 -7.79 7.95 12.76
C ARG A 87 -8.62 7.06 13.68
N ASP A 88 -9.88 6.82 13.36
CA ASP A 88 -10.75 5.95 14.17
C ASP A 88 -10.44 4.46 13.94
N LEU A 89 -9.72 4.12 12.85
CA LEU A 89 -9.28 2.76 12.53
C LEU A 89 -7.79 2.53 12.84
N LEU A 90 -6.95 3.54 12.59
CA LEU A 90 -5.50 3.49 12.77
C LEU A 90 -5.02 4.72 13.53
N ASP A 91 -4.36 4.49 14.65
CA ASP A 91 -3.73 5.52 15.46
C ASP A 91 -2.24 5.71 15.13
N GLU A 92 -1.62 6.70 15.78
CA GLU A 92 -0.20 7.00 15.61
C GLU A 92 0.70 5.82 15.99
N LYS A 93 0.29 5.03 16.99
CA LYS A 93 1.01 3.82 17.41
C LYS A 93 0.92 2.73 16.32
N ASP A 94 -0.23 2.53 15.71
CA ASP A 94 -0.41 1.59 14.60
C ASP A 94 0.46 1.96 13.40
N ILE A 95 0.49 3.25 13.05
CA ILE A 95 1.32 3.77 11.95
C ILE A 95 2.80 3.56 12.29
N ASN A 96 3.22 3.86 13.52
CA ASN A 96 4.59 3.64 13.96
C ASN A 96 4.97 2.15 13.92
N ASN A 97 4.06 1.24 14.29
CA ASN A 97 4.28 -0.21 14.18
C ASN A 97 4.42 -0.65 12.71
N ILE A 98 3.60 -0.09 11.80
CA ILE A 98 3.74 -0.34 10.36
C ILE A 98 5.12 0.10 9.87
N ILE A 99 5.57 1.31 10.22
CA ILE A 99 6.91 1.84 9.87
C ILE A 99 8.00 0.90 10.35
N GLU A 100 7.90 0.42 11.59
CA GLU A 100 8.82 -0.54 12.20
C GLU A 100 8.91 -1.85 11.41
N VAL A 101 7.76 -2.43 11.09
CA VAL A 101 7.69 -3.70 10.35
C VAL A 101 8.31 -3.54 8.97
N VAL A 102 7.97 -2.48 8.23
CA VAL A 102 8.43 -2.32 6.85
C VAL A 102 9.92 -2.00 6.80
N PHE A 103 10.44 -1.24 7.78
CA PHE A 103 11.88 -1.04 7.97
C PHE A 103 12.61 -2.36 8.25
N CYS A 104 12.12 -3.17 9.20
CA CYS A 104 12.73 -4.44 9.60
C CYS A 104 12.80 -5.48 8.46
N ILE A 105 11.88 -5.43 7.49
CA ILE A 105 11.93 -6.31 6.31
C ILE A 105 12.78 -5.74 5.16
N GLY A 106 13.47 -4.62 5.39
CA GLY A 106 14.44 -4.04 4.46
C GLY A 106 13.87 -3.00 3.49
N TYR A 107 12.67 -2.46 3.73
CA TYR A 107 12.21 -1.30 2.98
C TYR A 107 12.99 -0.06 3.43
N ASN A 108 13.48 0.73 2.48
CA ASN A 108 14.29 1.92 2.75
C ASN A 108 13.94 3.14 1.86
N ASN A 109 12.79 3.06 1.18
CA ASN A 109 12.26 4.17 0.37
C ASN A 109 11.22 4.99 1.18
N ILE A 110 10.63 5.99 0.54
CA ILE A 110 9.62 6.86 1.15
C ILE A 110 8.36 6.06 1.49
N PHE A 111 7.93 6.10 2.76
CA PHE A 111 6.63 5.59 3.18
C PHE A 111 5.61 6.72 3.21
N TYR A 112 4.56 6.59 2.39
CA TYR A 112 3.54 7.63 2.25
C TYR A 112 2.37 7.40 3.21
N ILE A 113 2.02 8.45 3.95
CA ILE A 113 0.83 8.44 4.80
C ILE A 113 -0.23 9.30 4.13
N GLN A 114 -1.28 8.66 3.64
CA GLN A 114 -2.39 9.33 2.99
C GLN A 114 -3.55 9.54 3.97
N LYS A 115 -4.03 10.77 4.11
CA LYS A 115 -5.18 11.07 4.99
C LYS A 115 -6.46 10.52 4.37
N PHE A 116 -7.34 9.94 5.18
CA PHE A 116 -8.69 9.61 4.75
C PHE A 116 -9.45 10.90 4.41
N LEU A 117 -10.15 10.87 3.27
CA LEU A 117 -10.96 11.98 2.81
C LEU A 117 -12.42 11.72 3.19
N GLN A 118 -12.91 12.49 4.16
CA GLN A 118 -14.34 12.53 4.49
C GLN A 118 -15.10 13.19 3.34
N THR A 119 -16.08 12.49 2.78
CA THR A 119 -16.98 12.99 1.74
C THR A 119 -18.43 12.95 2.22
N GLU A 120 -19.37 13.47 1.42
CA GLU A 120 -20.81 13.42 1.74
C GLU A 120 -21.29 11.97 1.96
N SER A 121 -20.72 11.03 1.21
CA SER A 121 -20.88 9.60 1.43
C SER A 121 -19.55 8.89 1.24
N ASN A 122 -19.24 7.92 2.10
CA ASN A 122 -18.06 7.07 2.01
C ASN A 122 -18.48 5.60 1.96
N ILE A 123 -17.66 4.77 1.32
CA ILE A 123 -17.91 3.32 1.25
C ILE A 123 -18.02 2.74 2.67
N GLY A 124 -19.06 1.96 2.91
CA GLY A 124 -19.32 1.34 4.22
C GLY A 124 -19.76 2.32 5.30
N ASN A 125 -20.20 3.53 4.93
CA ASN A 125 -20.58 4.61 5.87
C ASN A 125 -19.47 4.93 6.88
N ILE A 126 -18.22 4.74 6.48
CA ILE A 126 -17.06 5.05 7.31
C ILE A 126 -16.98 6.57 7.46
N THR A 127 -16.87 7.02 8.70
CA THR A 127 -16.62 8.42 9.04
C THR A 127 -15.28 8.56 9.75
N GLN A 128 -14.77 9.79 9.81
CA GLN A 128 -13.63 10.13 10.62
C GLN A 128 -13.99 11.29 11.55
N THR A 129 -13.83 11.05 12.85
CA THR A 129 -14.12 12.04 13.90
C THR A 129 -12.87 12.61 14.56
N LYS A 130 -11.73 11.94 14.38
CA LYS A 130 -10.43 12.30 14.96
C LYS A 130 -9.40 12.54 13.87
N PHE A 131 -8.31 13.22 14.19
CA PHE A 131 -7.19 13.41 13.27
C PHE A 131 -5.90 12.88 13.89
N ILE A 132 -4.99 12.38 13.05
CA ILE A 132 -3.65 11.98 13.51
C ILE A 132 -2.83 13.20 13.93
N ASN A 133 -2.03 13.04 14.98
CA ASN A 133 -0.95 13.95 15.28
C ASN A 133 0.33 13.53 14.53
N GLU A 134 0.70 14.28 13.50
CA GLU A 134 1.87 14.00 12.65
C GLU A 134 3.22 14.10 13.39
N ASP A 135 3.27 14.80 14.52
CA ASP A 135 4.48 14.95 15.35
C ASP A 135 4.79 13.66 16.14
N LEU A 136 3.78 12.80 16.34
CA LEU A 136 3.95 11.50 17.00
C LEU A 136 4.38 10.40 16.03
N ILE A 137 4.46 10.70 14.73
CA ILE A 137 4.90 9.74 13.71
C ILE A 137 6.42 9.75 13.63
N ARG A 138 7.01 8.56 13.79
CA ARG A 138 8.45 8.36 13.71
C ARG A 138 9.00 8.62 12.33
N LYS A 139 10.16 9.29 12.30
CA LYS A 139 10.88 9.70 11.08
C LYS A 139 12.36 9.29 11.12
N ASP A 140 12.78 8.60 12.17
CA ASP A 140 14.14 8.11 12.41
C ASP A 140 14.46 6.84 11.60
N LEU A 141 13.45 6.02 11.28
CA LEU A 141 13.63 4.75 10.55
C LEU A 141 13.48 4.89 9.03
N LEU A 142 12.55 5.72 8.57
CA LEU A 142 12.19 5.88 7.16
C LEU A 142 11.89 7.33 6.85
N LYS A 143 12.12 7.72 5.59
CA LYS A 143 11.59 8.98 5.08
C LYS A 143 10.06 8.87 4.98
N ILE A 144 9.36 9.76 5.67
CA ILE A 144 7.89 9.82 5.70
C ILE A 144 7.41 11.04 4.94
N GLU A 145 6.41 10.85 4.07
CA GLU A 145 5.73 11.96 3.38
C GLU A 145 4.21 11.84 3.54
N PHE A 146 3.57 12.92 3.96
CA PHE A 146 2.11 13.00 4.08
C PHE A 146 1.49 13.46 2.76
N ARG A 147 0.36 12.84 2.37
CA ARG A 147 -0.41 13.17 1.17
C ARG A 147 -1.89 13.33 1.49
N ASN A 148 -2.56 14.17 0.69
CA ASN A 148 -4.02 14.29 0.64
C ASN A 148 -4.53 13.51 -0.57
#